data_AF-A0A8J5IBD1-F1
#
_entry.id   AF-A0A8J5IBD1-F1
#
_cell.length_a   1.000
_cell.length_b   1.000
_cell.length_c   1.000
_cell.angle_alpha   90.00
_cell.angle_beta   90.00
_cell.angle_gamma   90.00
#
_symmetry.space_group_name_H-M   'P 1'
#
loop_
_entity.id
_entity.type
_entity.pdbx_description
1 polymer ?
#
loop_
_entity_poly.entity_id
_entity_poly.type
_entity_poly.pdbx_seq_one_letter_code
_entity_poly.pdbx_strand_id
1 'polypeptide(L)'
;MIRKRGYSLRGQTIAIRGDFQRKPKVTFDRVQFFTCCRDFAYTARGHVRQYPGSNSVWIMDGASIHRDPKIIHFVRSIGIVPIFLPAYCPFVNPIEFMFGYIKQSF
;
A
#
# COMPACT_ATOMS: atom_id res chain seq x y z
N MET A 1 10.30 -19.04 -7.18
CA MET A 1 8.96 -19.54 -7.54
C MET A 1 8.14 -18.39 -8.14
N ILE A 2 8.02 -18.32 -9.48
CA ILE A 2 7.35 -17.23 -10.21
C ILE A 2 5.95 -17.70 -10.61
N ARG A 3 4.89 -16.97 -10.23
CA ARG A 3 3.50 -17.30 -10.60
C ARG A 3 3.26 -17.01 -12.10
N LYS A 4 2.69 -17.99 -12.81
CA LYS A 4 2.42 -17.96 -14.27
C LYS A 4 1.08 -17.32 -14.67
N ARG A 5 0.23 -16.89 -13.73
CA ARG A 5 -1.11 -16.36 -14.04
C ARG A 5 -1.28 -14.97 -13.42
N GLY A 6 -1.48 -13.98 -14.29
CA GLY A 6 -1.95 -12.65 -13.91
C GLY A 6 -3.45 -12.68 -13.59
N TYR A 7 -3.99 -11.54 -13.16
CA TYR A 7 -5.34 -11.41 -12.63
C TYR A 7 -6.11 -10.28 -13.40
N SER A 8 -7.39 -10.44 -13.80
CA SER A 8 -8.21 -9.50 -14.66
C SER A 8 -9.73 -9.45 -14.35
N LEU A 9 -10.38 -8.26 -14.22
CA LEU A 9 -11.64 -8.07 -13.44
C LEU A 9 -12.80 -8.85 -14.06
N ARG A 10 -13.52 -9.65 -13.27
CA ARG A 10 -14.60 -10.53 -13.72
C ARG A 10 -15.74 -9.68 -14.29
N GLY A 11 -15.99 -9.84 -15.59
CA GLY A 11 -16.99 -9.08 -16.34
C GLY A 11 -16.44 -7.84 -17.07
N GLN A 12 -15.17 -7.49 -16.86
CA GLN A 12 -14.44 -6.64 -17.80
C GLN A 12 -13.59 -7.53 -18.69
N THR A 13 -13.88 -7.52 -19.99
CA THR A 13 -12.87 -7.90 -20.97
C THR A 13 -11.76 -6.86 -20.86
N ILE A 14 -10.74 -7.10 -20.03
CA ILE A 14 -9.49 -6.42 -20.28
C ILE A 14 -9.06 -6.96 -21.63
N ALA A 15 -9.24 -6.15 -22.68
CA ALA A 15 -8.60 -6.38 -23.95
C ALA A 15 -7.09 -6.23 -23.71
N ILE A 16 -6.44 -7.26 -23.18
CA ILE A 16 -5.00 -7.42 -23.27
C ILE A 16 -4.73 -8.08 -24.63
N ARG A 17 -5.06 -7.34 -25.70
CA ARG A 17 -4.49 -7.57 -27.02
C ARG A 17 -3.21 -6.75 -27.07
N GLY A 18 -2.18 -7.31 -26.48
CA GLY A 18 -0.85 -6.73 -26.46
C GLY A 18 0.01 -7.63 -25.60
N ASP A 19 1.17 -8.01 -26.13
CA ASP A 19 2.21 -8.68 -25.35
C ASP A 19 2.29 -8.03 -23.96
N PHE A 20 2.34 -8.84 -22.91
CA PHE A 20 2.67 -8.34 -21.60
C PHE A 20 4.14 -7.90 -21.63
N GLN A 21 4.37 -6.72 -22.22
CA GLN A 21 5.59 -5.97 -22.07
C GLN A 21 5.65 -5.69 -20.57
N ARG A 22 6.43 -6.50 -19.84
CA ARG A 22 6.91 -6.09 -18.53
C ARG A 22 7.60 -4.76 -18.78
N LYS A 23 6.91 -3.67 -18.47
CA LYS A 23 7.58 -2.38 -18.28
C LYS A 23 8.77 -2.66 -17.36
N PRO A 24 9.95 -2.06 -17.61
CA PRO A 24 11.12 -2.25 -16.76
C PRO A 24 10.67 -2.19 -15.31
N LYS A 25 11.16 -3.11 -14.48
CA LYS A 25 10.74 -3.23 -13.08
C LYS A 25 11.04 -1.91 -12.36
N VAL A 26 10.12 -0.97 -12.40
CA VAL A 26 10.24 0.28 -11.66
C VAL A 26 10.10 -0.12 -10.21
N THR A 27 11.19 0.06 -9.46
CA THR A 27 11.17 -0.22 -8.04
C THR A 27 10.46 0.93 -7.36
N PHE A 28 9.49 0.60 -6.52
CA PHE A 28 8.86 1.58 -5.66
C PHE A 28 9.84 1.93 -4.55
N ASP A 29 10.46 3.10 -4.67
CA ASP A 29 11.53 3.54 -3.79
C ASP A 29 11.00 4.37 -2.61
N ARG A 30 11.93 4.82 -1.76
CA ARG A 30 11.60 5.61 -0.56
C ARG A 30 11.01 6.98 -0.89
N VAL A 31 11.44 7.59 -2.00
CA VAL A 31 10.98 8.93 -2.41
C VAL A 31 9.54 8.85 -2.90
N GLN A 32 9.25 7.86 -3.73
CA GLN A 32 7.90 7.56 -4.19
C GLN A 32 6.99 7.21 -3.00
N PHE A 33 7.44 6.36 -2.08
CA PHE A 33 6.66 6.00 -0.90
C PHE A 33 6.37 7.20 0.01
N PHE A 34 7.37 8.03 0.30
CA PHE A 34 7.19 9.25 1.10
C PHE A 34 6.18 10.20 0.44
N THR A 35 6.25 10.35 -0.88
CA THR A 35 5.34 11.20 -1.66
C THR A 35 3.90 10.69 -1.54
N CYS A 36 3.68 9.38 -1.72
CA CYS A 36 2.37 8.77 -1.52
C CYS A 36 1.83 8.96 -0.10
N CYS A 37 2.68 8.79 0.93
CA CYS A 37 2.29 9.02 2.32
C CYS A 37 1.86 10.47 2.56
N ARG A 38 2.66 11.43 2.08
CA ARG A 38 2.37 12.87 2.22
C ARG A 38 1.08 13.24 1.52
N ASP A 39 0.91 12.82 0.27
CA ASP A 39 -0.24 13.19 -0.55
C ASP A 39 -1.53 12.53 -0.03
N PHE A 40 -1.44 11.33 0.54
CA PHE A 40 -2.55 10.68 1.22
C PHE A 40 -2.93 11.38 2.54
N ALA A 41 -1.93 11.74 3.35
CA ALA A 41 -2.15 12.44 4.61
C ALA A 41 -2.80 13.83 4.42
N TYR A 42 -2.40 14.55 3.36
CA TYR A 42 -2.90 15.89 3.06
C TYR A 42 -3.95 15.92 1.95
N THR A 43 -4.53 14.77 1.60
CA THR A 43 -5.48 14.70 0.49
C THR A 43 -6.66 15.66 0.75
N ALA A 44 -7.03 16.46 -0.26
CA ALA A 44 -8.05 17.50 -0.13
C ALA A 44 -9.44 16.96 0.30
N ARG A 45 -9.66 15.65 0.14
CA ARG A 45 -10.87 14.96 0.61
C ARG A 45 -10.93 14.78 2.14
N GLY A 46 -9.85 15.09 2.87
CA GLY A 46 -9.88 15.22 4.34
C GLY A 46 -10.14 13.92 5.10
N HIS A 47 -9.69 12.77 4.56
CA HIS A 47 -9.97 11.48 5.19
C HIS A 47 -9.11 11.20 6.43
N VAL A 48 -7.89 11.74 6.49
CA VAL A 48 -6.94 11.49 7.57
C VAL A 48 -7.01 12.61 8.59
N ARG A 49 -7.26 12.27 9.86
CA ARG A 49 -7.26 13.21 10.99
C ARG A 49 -6.14 12.86 11.96
N GLN A 50 -5.80 13.80 12.83
CA GLN A 50 -4.88 13.54 13.95
C GLN A 50 -5.52 12.58 14.95
N TYR A 51 -4.73 11.71 15.58
CA TYR A 51 -5.21 10.78 16.60
C TYR A 51 -5.81 11.56 17.80
N PRO A 52 -6.99 11.17 18.32
CA PRO A 52 -7.74 9.92 18.08
C PRO A 52 -8.78 9.94 16.93
N GLY A 53 -8.70 10.90 16.01
CA GLY A 53 -9.62 11.06 14.90
C GLY A 53 -9.58 9.92 13.86
N SER A 54 -10.51 9.96 12.90
CA SER A 54 -10.63 8.95 11.85
C SER A 54 -9.36 8.78 11.02
N ASN A 55 -9.01 7.53 10.69
CA ASN A 55 -7.87 7.16 9.85
C ASN A 55 -6.50 7.64 10.36
N SER A 56 -6.39 7.90 11.67
CA SER A 56 -5.18 8.39 12.34
C SER A 56 -4.18 7.29 12.73
N VAL A 57 -4.55 6.01 12.56
CA VAL A 57 -3.70 4.86 12.86
C VAL A 57 -3.32 4.18 11.56
N TRP A 58 -2.03 4.08 11.28
CA TRP A 58 -1.51 3.50 10.04
C TRP A 58 -0.78 2.19 10.36
N ILE A 59 -1.31 1.08 9.85
CA ILE A 59 -0.73 -0.26 10.03
C ILE A 59 0.21 -0.52 8.86
N MET A 60 1.49 -0.81 9.16
CA MET A 60 2.52 -1.07 8.15
C MET A 60 3.20 -2.41 8.42
N ASP A 61 3.50 -3.14 7.35
CA ASP A 61 4.30 -4.36 7.45
C ASP A 61 5.80 -4.05 7.63
N GLY A 62 6.60 -5.11 7.71
CA GLY A 62 8.04 -5.03 7.92
C GLY A 62 8.89 -4.66 6.70
N ALA A 63 8.34 -4.08 5.63
CA ALA A 63 9.15 -3.63 4.50
C ALA A 63 10.17 -2.56 4.93
N SER A 64 11.39 -2.61 4.38
CA SER A 64 12.48 -1.70 4.76
C SER A 64 12.13 -0.22 4.49
N ILE A 65 11.35 0.05 3.45
CA ILE A 65 10.87 1.40 3.10
C ILE A 65 9.87 1.95 4.13
N HIS A 66 9.12 1.11 4.85
CA HIS A 66 8.18 1.54 5.89
C HIS A 66 8.89 1.96 7.17
N ARG A 67 10.10 1.42 7.41
CA ARG A 67 10.90 1.69 8.60
C ARG A 67 11.86 2.88 8.42
N ASP A 68 11.76 3.62 7.32
CA ASP A 68 12.61 4.78 7.09
C ASP A 68 12.33 5.86 8.15
N PRO A 69 13.34 6.32 8.91
CA PRO A 69 13.14 7.27 9.98
C PRO A 69 12.48 8.58 9.52
N LYS A 70 12.78 9.07 8.32
CA LYS A 70 12.20 10.33 7.82
C LYS A 70 10.70 10.21 7.61
N ILE A 71 10.25 9.06 7.09
CA ILE A 71 8.84 8.76 6.93
C ILE A 71 8.18 8.70 8.31
N ILE A 72 8.74 7.92 9.25
CA ILE A 72 8.18 7.77 10.60
C ILE A 72 8.06 9.12 11.32
N HIS A 73 9.11 9.94 11.28
CA HIS A 73 9.09 11.28 11.89
C HIS A 73 8.02 12.17 11.27
N PHE A 74 7.88 12.14 9.94
CA PHE A 74 6.83 12.88 9.25
C PHE A 74 5.42 12.45 9.67
N VAL A 75 5.10 11.15 9.67
CA VAL A 75 3.74 10.70 10.04
C VAL A 75 3.42 11.06 11.49
N ARG A 76 4.38 10.91 12.40
CA ARG A 76 4.20 11.27 13.82
C ARG A 76 4.05 12.78 14.01
N SER A 77 4.78 13.61 13.26
CA SER A 77 4.70 15.08 13.39
C SER A 77 3.33 15.64 13.01
N ILE A 78 2.58 14.92 12.17
CA ILE A 78 1.22 15.30 11.77
C ILE A 78 0.13 14.62 12.61
N GLY A 79 0.51 13.92 13.70
CA GLY A 79 -0.43 13.32 14.65
C GLY A 79 -0.96 11.95 14.25
N ILE A 80 -0.28 11.24 13.35
CA ILE A 80 -0.63 9.87 12.95
C ILE A 80 0.20 8.87 13.76
N VAL A 81 -0.43 7.76 14.14
CA VAL A 81 0.18 6.69 14.92
C VAL A 81 0.56 5.53 13.98
N PRO A 82 1.84 5.36 13.63
CA PRO A 82 2.29 4.19 12.89
C PRO A 82 2.39 2.95 13.81
N ILE A 83 1.78 1.84 13.40
CA ILE A 83 1.87 0.52 14.04
C ILE A 83 2.56 -0.43 13.07
N PHE A 84 3.63 -1.09 13.54
CA PHE A 84 4.37 -2.06 12.73
C PHE A 84 3.99 -3.48 13.09
N LEU A 85 3.68 -4.27 12.07
CA LEU A 85 3.38 -5.69 12.23
C LEU A 85 4.66 -6.52 12.44
N PRO A 86 4.59 -7.64 13.19
CA PRO A 86 5.69 -8.59 13.29
C PRO A 86 6.05 -9.20 11.93
N ALA A 87 7.30 -9.65 11.81
CA ALA A 87 7.80 -10.25 10.58
C ALA A 87 7.01 -11.52 10.23
N TYR A 88 6.72 -11.71 8.94
CA TYR A 88 5.99 -12.87 8.41
C TYR A 88 4.58 -13.07 9.02
N CYS A 89 3.92 -11.98 9.43
CA CYS A 89 2.55 -12.03 9.93
C CYS A 89 1.55 -11.35 8.97
N PRO A 90 1.34 -11.88 7.75
CA PRO A 90 0.38 -11.31 6.81
C PRO A 90 -1.07 -11.46 7.31
N PHE A 91 -1.36 -12.47 8.14
CA PHE A 91 -2.69 -12.75 8.67
C PHE A 91 -3.24 -11.66 9.61
N VAL A 92 -2.38 -10.79 10.16
CA VAL A 92 -2.79 -9.61 10.94
C VAL A 92 -2.79 -8.33 10.11
N ASN A 93 -2.46 -8.38 8.82
CA ASN A 93 -2.46 -7.22 7.94
C ASN A 93 -3.79 -7.11 7.18
N PRO A 94 -4.66 -6.12 7.47
CA PRO A 94 -5.99 -6.04 6.87
C PRO A 94 -5.99 -5.94 5.33
N ILE A 95 -4.92 -5.39 4.74
CA ILE A 95 -4.82 -5.26 3.28
C ILE A 95 -4.78 -6.62 2.56
N GLU A 96 -4.35 -7.68 3.23
CA GLU A 96 -4.28 -9.02 2.65
C GLU A 96 -5.68 -9.57 2.31
N PHE A 97 -6.71 -9.20 3.07
CA PHE A 97 -8.10 -9.53 2.72
C PHE A 97 -8.52 -8.83 1.43
N MET A 98 -8.24 -7.53 1.30
CA MET A 98 -8.52 -6.77 0.07
C MET A 98 -7.79 -7.36 -1.13
N PHE A 99 -6.50 -7.71 -0.97
CA PHE A 99 -5.74 -8.38 -2.02
C PHE A 99 -6.31 -9.75 -2.38
N GLY A 100 -6.82 -10.51 -1.41
CA GLY A 100 -7.54 -11.76 -1.63
C GLY A 100 -8.79 -11.54 -2.50
N TYR A 101 -9.63 -10.59 -2.13
CA TYR A 101 -10.85 -10.26 -2.89
C TYR A 101 -10.54 -9.79 -4.30
N ILE A 102 -9.54 -8.92 -4.47
CA ILE A 102 -9.10 -8.46 -5.78
C ILE A 102 -8.67 -9.66 -6.63
N LYS A 103 -7.80 -10.53 -6.11
CA LYS A 103 -7.31 -11.73 -6.82
C LYS A 103 -8.41 -12.74 -7.15
N GLN A 104 -9.48 -12.82 -6.36
CA GLN A 104 -10.64 -13.68 -6.64
C GLN A 104 -11.58 -13.06 -7.66
N SER A 105 -11.63 -11.73 -7.73
CA SER A 105 -12.41 -10.98 -8.71
C SER A 105 -11.82 -11.08 -10.12
N PHE A 106 -10.86 -11.98 -10.33
CA PHE A 106 -9.96 -12.05 -11.45
C PHE A 106 -9.80 -13.51 -11.89
#